data_AF-A0A6I3B8K8-F1
#
_entry.id   AF-A0A6I3B8K8-F1
#
_cell.length_a   1.000
_cell.length_b   1.000
_cell.length_c   1.000
_cell.angle_alpha   90.00
_cell.angle_beta   90.00
_cell.angle_gamma   90.00
#
_symmetry.space_group_name_H-M   'P 1'
#
loop_
_entity.id
_entity.type
_entity.pdbx_description
1 polymer ?
#
loop_
_entity_poly.entity_id
_entity_poly.type
_entity_poly.pdbx_seq_one_letter_code
_entity_poly.pdbx_strand_id
1 'polypeptide(L)'
;HQLAFARVFNSCATTSAHLDIVAGLLDGSIIWSGLKIDTDLRWSLLQRLVVTGRLAEEAIEAELRNDDTATGRRQAAVAFAARPTMVAKELAWADIIERTELPNAILEATIGGFVQPDQVELLVDYRSKYFAALPQVWAKRTMETSQSITMGLYPAFLVDEETLAQTDAFLTGELNSALRRLVGEGRDGIERALRARAADTSK
;
A
#
# COMPACT_ATOMS: atom_id res chain seq x y z
N HIS A 1 -5.37 2.33 -26.89
CA HIS A 1 -5.60 3.52 -26.04
C HIS A 1 -6.60 3.30 -24.91
N GLN A 2 -7.68 2.52 -25.10
CA GLN A 2 -8.69 2.27 -24.05
C GLN A 2 -8.13 1.66 -22.75
N LEU A 3 -7.35 0.58 -22.84
CA LEU A 3 -6.77 -0.05 -21.65
C LEU A 3 -5.94 0.91 -20.78
N ALA A 4 -5.14 1.77 -21.42
CA ALA A 4 -4.34 2.77 -20.71
C ALA A 4 -5.24 3.80 -20.01
N PHE A 5 -6.29 4.29 -20.69
CA PHE A 5 -7.29 5.18 -20.10
C PHE A 5 -7.98 4.53 -18.89
N ALA A 6 -8.45 3.29 -19.02
CA ALA A 6 -9.11 2.56 -17.94
C ALA A 6 -8.21 2.39 -16.71
N ARG A 7 -6.93 2.06 -16.91
CA ARG A 7 -5.96 1.93 -15.81
C ARG A 7 -5.72 3.25 -15.10
N VAL A 8 -5.55 4.35 -15.85
CA VAL A 8 -5.36 5.68 -15.27
C VAL A 8 -6.61 6.13 -14.52
N PHE A 9 -7.79 6.00 -15.14
CA PHE A 9 -9.06 6.31 -14.50
C PHE A 9 -9.24 5.53 -13.19
N ASN A 10 -9.00 4.22 -13.21
CA ASN A 10 -9.06 3.37 -12.03
C ASN A 10 -8.12 3.87 -10.92
N SER A 11 -6.86 4.17 -11.25
CA SER A 11 -5.87 4.63 -10.27
C SER A 11 -6.22 5.95 -9.56
N CYS A 12 -7.05 6.79 -10.17
CA CYS A 12 -7.47 8.08 -9.62
C CYS A 12 -8.94 8.10 -9.15
N ALA A 13 -9.64 6.96 -9.19
CA ALA A 13 -11.05 6.89 -8.82
C ALA A 13 -11.23 6.99 -7.28
N THR A 14 -11.71 8.15 -6.82
CA THR A 14 -11.90 8.43 -5.38
C THR A 14 -13.32 8.87 -5.03
N THR A 15 -14.06 9.50 -5.95
CA THR A 15 -15.45 9.93 -5.71
C THR A 15 -16.42 8.77 -5.88
N SER A 16 -17.59 8.83 -5.25
CA SER A 16 -18.63 7.80 -5.40
C SER A 16 -18.99 7.56 -6.87
N ALA A 17 -19.15 8.61 -7.66
CA ALA A 17 -19.46 8.49 -9.10
C ALA A 17 -18.33 7.81 -9.89
N HIS A 18 -17.06 8.07 -9.57
CA HIS A 18 -15.95 7.36 -10.20
C HIS A 18 -15.95 5.88 -9.82
N LEU A 19 -16.20 5.58 -8.54
CA LEU A 19 -16.23 4.21 -8.03
C LEU A 19 -17.42 3.42 -8.57
N ASP A 20 -18.55 4.05 -8.85
CA ASP A 20 -19.70 3.42 -9.52
C ASP A 20 -19.33 3.01 -10.95
N ILE A 21 -18.52 3.81 -11.65
CA ILE A 21 -17.98 3.44 -12.96
C ILE A 21 -17.03 2.25 -12.84
N VAL A 22 -16.12 2.25 -11.87
CA VAL A 22 -15.18 1.13 -11.64
C VAL A 22 -15.95 -0.17 -11.32
N ALA A 23 -16.97 -0.10 -10.46
CA ALA A 23 -17.83 -1.23 -10.13
C ALA A 23 -18.58 -1.74 -11.36
N GLY A 24 -19.18 -0.83 -12.14
CA GLY A 24 -19.90 -1.20 -13.34
C GLY A 24 -19.02 -1.79 -14.44
N LEU A 25 -17.76 -1.36 -14.54
CA LEU A 25 -16.78 -2.01 -15.40
C LEU A 25 -16.48 -3.43 -14.89
N LEU A 26 -16.26 -3.63 -13.60
CA LEU A 26 -15.92 -4.94 -13.02
C LEU A 26 -17.05 -5.98 -13.17
N ASP A 27 -18.30 -5.56 -12.95
CA ASP A 27 -19.48 -6.43 -13.04
C ASP A 27 -20.09 -6.54 -14.46
N GLY A 28 -19.63 -5.69 -15.39
CA GLY A 28 -20.04 -5.68 -16.79
C GLY A 28 -21.32 -4.90 -17.09
N SER A 29 -21.91 -4.21 -16.11
CA SER A 29 -23.05 -3.31 -16.33
C SER A 29 -22.68 -2.04 -17.11
N ILE A 30 -21.40 -1.64 -17.08
CA ILE A 30 -20.82 -0.60 -17.92
C ILE A 30 -19.84 -1.25 -18.89
N ILE A 31 -20.05 -1.00 -20.19
CA ILE A 31 -19.17 -1.49 -21.25
C ILE A 31 -18.56 -0.30 -21.97
N TRP A 32 -17.24 -0.27 -22.00
CA TRP A 32 -16.50 0.67 -22.85
C TRP A 32 -16.11 -0.02 -24.15
N SER A 33 -16.58 0.52 -25.27
CA SER A 33 -16.28 -0.04 -26.59
C SER A 33 -14.77 -0.16 -26.81
N GLY A 34 -14.33 -1.36 -27.18
CA GLY A 34 -12.91 -1.67 -27.40
C GLY A 34 -12.09 -1.93 -26.14
N LEU A 35 -12.69 -1.92 -24.94
CA LEU A 35 -12.03 -2.37 -23.70
C LEU A 35 -12.37 -3.83 -23.43
N LYS A 36 -11.35 -4.69 -23.45
CA LYS A 36 -11.45 -6.05 -22.90
C LYS A 36 -11.00 -5.99 -21.44
N ILE A 37 -11.83 -6.51 -20.53
CA ILE A 37 -11.46 -6.66 -19.12
C ILE A 37 -10.87 -8.06 -18.95
N ASP A 38 -9.55 -8.13 -19.02
CA ASP A 38 -8.78 -9.34 -18.70
C ASP A 38 -8.56 -9.48 -17.19
N THR A 39 -8.00 -10.61 -16.77
CA THR A 39 -7.76 -10.94 -15.36
C THR A 39 -6.95 -9.87 -14.61
N ASP A 40 -5.93 -9.31 -15.24
CA ASP A 40 -5.11 -8.24 -14.64
C ASP A 40 -5.93 -6.97 -14.42
N LEU A 41 -6.76 -6.57 -15.39
CA LEU A 41 -7.63 -5.42 -15.21
C LEU A 41 -8.73 -5.69 -14.18
N ARG A 42 -9.27 -6.91 -14.11
CA ARG A 42 -10.26 -7.29 -13.07
C ARG A 42 -9.69 -7.10 -11.67
N TRP A 43 -8.48 -7.63 -11.40
CA TRP A 43 -7.79 -7.43 -10.13
C TRP A 43 -7.55 -5.95 -9.82
N SER A 44 -7.13 -5.17 -10.81
CA SER A 44 -6.90 -3.73 -10.63
C SER A 44 -8.18 -2.97 -10.26
N LEU A 45 -9.30 -3.24 -10.94
CA LEU A 45 -10.60 -2.64 -10.62
C LEU A 45 -11.09 -3.06 -9.23
N LEU A 46 -10.99 -4.36 -8.91
CA LEU A 46 -11.36 -4.90 -7.61
C LEU A 46 -10.55 -4.26 -6.48
N GLN A 47 -9.22 -4.17 -6.61
CA GLN A 47 -8.37 -3.58 -5.59
C GLN A 47 -8.73 -2.12 -5.31
N ARG A 48 -9.07 -1.34 -6.35
CA ARG A 48 -9.49 0.05 -6.14
C ARG A 48 -10.78 0.14 -5.32
N LEU A 49 -11.74 -0.73 -5.60
CA LEU A 49 -12.98 -0.83 -4.83
C LEU A 49 -12.74 -1.33 -3.40
N VAL A 50 -11.77 -2.23 -3.20
CA VAL A 50 -11.38 -2.72 -1.87
C VAL A 50 -10.70 -1.62 -1.07
N VAL A 51 -9.72 -0.90 -1.63
CA VAL A 51 -9.02 0.23 -0.98
C VAL A 51 -9.99 1.29 -0.48
N THR A 52 -11.05 1.55 -1.24
CA THR A 52 -12.09 2.54 -0.91
C THR A 52 -13.24 1.98 -0.08
N GLY A 53 -13.19 0.69 0.28
CA GLY A 53 -14.20 0.03 1.12
C GLY A 53 -15.54 -0.23 0.41
N ARG A 54 -15.59 -0.08 -0.91
CA ARG A 54 -16.77 -0.44 -1.72
C ARG A 54 -16.95 -1.95 -1.85
N LEU A 55 -15.83 -2.69 -1.84
CA LEU A 55 -15.80 -4.15 -1.79
C LEU A 55 -15.03 -4.62 -0.56
N ALA A 56 -15.38 -5.81 -0.09
CA ALA A 56 -14.80 -6.42 1.10
C ALA A 56 -14.19 -7.79 0.77
N GLU A 57 -13.90 -8.55 1.82
CA GLU A 57 -13.23 -9.85 1.79
C GLU A 57 -13.88 -10.85 0.84
N GLU A 58 -15.21 -10.92 0.83
CA GLU A 58 -15.96 -11.90 0.04
C GLU A 58 -15.72 -11.72 -1.47
N ALA A 59 -15.52 -10.47 -1.91
CA ALA A 59 -15.22 -10.16 -3.31
C ALA A 59 -13.80 -10.57 -3.69
N ILE A 60 -12.83 -10.38 -2.78
CA ILE A 60 -11.43 -10.81 -2.97
C ILE A 60 -11.38 -12.33 -3.11
N GLU A 61 -12.05 -13.04 -2.21
CA GLU A 61 -12.13 -14.50 -2.26
C GLU A 61 -12.84 -15.01 -3.52
N ALA A 62 -13.90 -14.33 -3.96
CA ALA A 62 -14.60 -14.68 -5.19
C ALA A 62 -13.70 -14.55 -6.42
N GLU A 63 -12.93 -13.47 -6.52
CA GLU A 63 -11.99 -13.30 -7.63
C GLU A 63 -10.81 -14.28 -7.52
N LEU A 64 -10.32 -14.56 -6.31
CA LEU A 64 -9.27 -15.57 -6.10
C LEU A 64 -9.72 -16.98 -6.51
N ARG A 65 -10.99 -17.35 -6.29
CA ARG A 65 -11.54 -18.62 -6.80
C ARG A 65 -11.55 -18.67 -8.33
N ASN A 66 -11.72 -17.52 -8.99
CA ASN A 66 -11.68 -17.44 -10.45
C ASN A 66 -10.24 -17.43 -11.00
N ASP A 67 -9.28 -16.92 -10.23
CA ASP A 67 -7.86 -16.85 -10.58
C ASP A 67 -6.97 -17.40 -9.45
N ASP A 68 -7.01 -18.72 -9.21
CA ASP A 68 -6.14 -19.37 -8.21
C ASP A 68 -4.72 -19.66 -8.77
N THR A 69 -4.16 -18.68 -9.48
CA THR A 69 -2.78 -18.73 -9.97
C THR A 69 -1.82 -18.11 -8.95
N ALA A 70 -0.52 -18.32 -9.13
CA ALA A 70 0.49 -17.63 -8.32
C ALA A 70 0.41 -16.08 -8.46
N THR A 71 -0.08 -15.57 -9.60
CA THR A 71 -0.34 -14.14 -9.77
C THR A 71 -1.60 -13.73 -9.04
N GLY A 72 -2.70 -14.46 -9.19
CA GLY A 72 -3.96 -14.16 -8.48
C GLY A 72 -3.82 -14.19 -6.96
N ARG A 73 -3.08 -15.16 -6.39
CA ARG A 73 -2.78 -15.19 -4.94
C ARG A 73 -2.00 -13.96 -4.47
N ARG A 74 -1.09 -13.42 -5.28
CA ARG A 74 -0.39 -12.16 -4.97
C ARG A 74 -1.34 -10.97 -5.04
N GLN A 75 -2.18 -10.89 -6.07
CA GLN A 75 -3.18 -9.83 -6.19
C GLN A 75 -4.19 -9.85 -5.02
N ALA A 76 -4.56 -11.05 -4.56
CA ALA A 76 -5.40 -11.23 -3.38
C ALA A 76 -4.68 -10.74 -2.11
N ALA A 77 -3.40 -11.09 -1.91
CA ALA A 77 -2.62 -10.61 -0.76
C ALA A 77 -2.52 -9.08 -0.72
N VAL A 78 -2.31 -8.42 -1.87
CA VAL A 78 -2.40 -6.95 -1.98
C VAL A 78 -3.77 -6.47 -1.52
N ALA A 79 -4.85 -7.04 -2.08
CA ALA A 79 -6.21 -6.62 -1.78
C ALA A 79 -6.57 -6.79 -0.29
N PHE A 80 -6.20 -7.91 0.33
CA PHE A 80 -6.44 -8.16 1.75
C PHE A 80 -5.77 -7.10 2.64
N ALA A 81 -4.49 -6.81 2.41
CA ALA A 81 -3.74 -5.80 3.16
C ALA A 81 -4.23 -4.36 2.89
N ALA A 82 -4.83 -4.13 1.71
CA ALA A 82 -5.32 -2.84 1.27
C ALA A 82 -6.71 -2.47 1.80
N ARG A 83 -7.41 -3.37 2.50
CA ARG A 83 -8.73 -3.07 3.08
C ARG A 83 -8.67 -1.89 4.08
N PRO A 84 -9.63 -0.95 4.05
CA PRO A 84 -9.66 0.25 4.90
C PRO A 84 -10.23 -0.05 6.29
N THR A 85 -9.67 -1.03 6.99
CA THR A 85 -10.12 -1.39 8.35
C THR A 85 -8.92 -1.60 9.27
N MET A 86 -9.05 -1.25 10.55
CA MET A 86 -8.00 -1.47 11.54
C MET A 86 -7.60 -2.94 11.62
N VAL A 87 -8.58 -3.85 11.63
CA VAL A 87 -8.35 -5.31 11.64
C VAL A 87 -7.48 -5.76 10.48
N ALA A 88 -7.73 -5.27 9.26
CA ALA A 88 -6.90 -5.62 8.11
C ALA A 88 -5.46 -5.09 8.23
N LYS A 89 -5.27 -3.89 8.79
CA LYS A 89 -3.94 -3.36 9.07
C LYS A 89 -3.21 -4.17 10.14
N GLU A 90 -3.90 -4.60 11.19
CA GLU A 90 -3.31 -5.44 12.24
C GLU A 90 -2.85 -6.79 11.67
N LEU A 91 -3.71 -7.45 10.88
CA LEU A 91 -3.37 -8.71 10.23
C LEU A 91 -2.19 -8.56 9.26
N ALA A 92 -2.24 -7.58 8.37
CA ALA A 92 -1.16 -7.34 7.41
C ALA A 92 0.15 -6.97 8.11
N TRP A 93 0.09 -6.18 9.20
CA TRP A 93 1.27 -5.86 10.00
C TRP A 93 1.89 -7.10 10.63
N ALA A 94 1.09 -7.96 11.26
CA ALA A 94 1.55 -9.21 11.86
C ALA A 94 2.17 -10.12 10.78
N ASP A 95 1.53 -10.24 9.63
CA ASP A 95 2.05 -11.01 8.50
C ASP A 95 3.42 -10.48 8.01
N ILE A 96 3.60 -9.16 7.96
CA ILE A 96 4.85 -8.56 7.46
C ILE A 96 5.97 -8.63 8.50
N ILE A 97 5.69 -8.29 9.76
CA ILE A 97 6.71 -8.09 10.79
C ILE A 97 6.98 -9.37 11.56
N GLU A 98 5.93 -10.11 11.93
CA GLU A 98 6.01 -11.22 12.90
C GLU A 98 6.21 -12.57 12.21
N ARG A 99 5.63 -12.77 11.02
CA ARG A 99 5.67 -14.07 10.33
C ARG A 99 6.87 -14.20 9.39
N THR A 100 7.61 -15.30 9.53
CA THR A 100 8.85 -15.57 8.75
C THR A 100 8.68 -16.61 7.67
N GLU A 101 7.53 -17.28 7.67
CA GLU A 101 7.24 -18.45 6.84
C GLU A 101 6.46 -18.11 5.56
N LEU A 102 6.03 -16.86 5.38
CA LEU A 102 5.35 -16.44 4.15
C LEU A 102 6.30 -16.55 2.95
N PRO A 103 5.85 -17.08 1.80
CA PRO A 103 6.61 -16.99 0.57
C PRO A 103 6.94 -15.53 0.26
N ASN A 104 8.19 -15.23 -0.12
CA ASN A 104 8.64 -13.84 -0.37
C ASN A 104 7.68 -13.07 -1.29
N ALA A 105 7.20 -13.70 -2.35
CA ALA A 105 6.30 -13.04 -3.30
C ALA A 105 4.94 -12.64 -2.70
N ILE A 106 4.48 -13.36 -1.66
CA ILE A 106 3.28 -12.99 -0.89
C ILE A 106 3.60 -11.89 0.11
N LEU A 107 4.75 -11.98 0.80
CA LEU A 107 5.22 -10.92 1.70
C LEU A 107 5.32 -9.57 0.97
N GLU A 108 5.95 -9.53 -0.20
CA GLU A 108 6.07 -8.33 -1.04
C GLU A 108 4.69 -7.79 -1.46
N ALA A 109 3.76 -8.69 -1.79
CA ALA A 109 2.39 -8.31 -2.13
C ALA A 109 1.65 -7.70 -0.92
N THR A 110 1.78 -8.31 0.27
CA THR A 110 1.20 -7.77 1.51
C THR A 110 1.78 -6.40 1.85
N ILE A 111 3.11 -6.22 1.70
CA ILE A 111 3.78 -4.91 1.86
C ILE A 111 3.16 -3.88 0.89
N GLY A 112 3.03 -4.24 -0.40
CA GLY A 112 2.45 -3.37 -1.42
C GLY A 112 0.99 -2.99 -1.18
N GLY A 113 0.23 -3.77 -0.41
CA GLY A 113 -1.14 -3.46 -0.02
C GLY A 113 -1.26 -2.63 1.26
N PHE A 114 -0.25 -2.60 2.13
CA PHE A 114 -0.38 -2.05 3.48
C PHE A 114 -0.57 -0.53 3.50
N VAL A 115 0.34 0.23 2.88
CA VAL A 115 0.30 1.70 2.89
C VAL A 115 -0.61 2.20 1.77
N GLN A 116 -1.79 2.72 2.12
CA GLN A 116 -2.74 3.28 1.17
C GLN A 116 -2.95 4.79 1.39
N PRO A 117 -2.83 5.63 0.34
CA PRO A 117 -2.98 7.08 0.47
C PRO A 117 -4.41 7.51 0.84
N ASP A 118 -5.41 6.66 0.56
CA ASP A 118 -6.82 6.91 0.93
C ASP A 118 -7.13 6.62 2.41
N GLN A 119 -6.15 6.13 3.18
CA GLN A 119 -6.36 5.54 4.51
C GLN A 119 -5.37 6.08 5.55
N VAL A 120 -4.91 7.33 5.39
CA VAL A 120 -3.83 7.93 6.20
C VAL A 120 -4.13 7.85 7.69
N GLU A 121 -5.38 8.03 8.10
CA GLU A 121 -5.83 7.99 9.49
C GLU A 121 -5.59 6.62 10.14
N LEU A 122 -5.71 5.53 9.38
CA LEU A 122 -5.44 4.17 9.88
C LEU A 122 -3.93 3.89 10.06
N LEU A 123 -3.07 4.70 9.47
CA LEU A 123 -1.62 4.52 9.47
C LEU A 123 -0.92 5.27 10.61
N VAL A 124 -1.61 6.20 11.28
CA VAL A 124 -1.05 7.06 12.34
C VAL A 124 -0.38 6.22 13.43
N ASP A 125 -1.08 5.20 13.93
CA ASP A 125 -0.56 4.32 15.00
C ASP A 125 0.61 3.43 14.55
N TYR A 126 0.81 3.29 13.24
CA TYR A 126 1.89 2.47 12.68
C TYR A 126 3.20 3.24 12.50
N ARG A 127 3.18 4.58 12.54
CA ARG A 127 4.40 5.41 12.49
C ARG A 127 5.40 5.01 13.58
N SER A 128 4.95 5.00 14.84
CA SER A 128 5.81 4.65 15.97
C SER A 128 6.17 3.15 15.96
N LYS A 129 5.24 2.28 15.54
CA LYS A 129 5.48 0.83 15.41
C LYS A 129 6.55 0.52 14.36
N TYR A 130 6.58 1.26 13.26
CA TYR A 130 7.59 1.14 12.19
C TYR A 130 9.01 1.34 12.74
N PHE A 131 9.28 2.50 13.36
CA PHE A 131 10.62 2.76 13.88
C PHE A 131 11.03 1.78 14.99
N ALA A 132 10.08 1.34 15.82
CA ALA A 132 10.34 0.34 16.86
C ALA A 132 10.67 -1.05 16.28
N ALA A 133 10.04 -1.45 15.18
CA ALA A 133 10.22 -2.77 14.57
C ALA A 133 11.51 -2.91 13.74
N LEU A 134 11.95 -1.82 13.10
CA LEU A 134 13.07 -1.86 12.15
C LEU A 134 14.37 -2.50 12.69
N PRO A 135 14.88 -2.18 13.90
CA PRO A 135 16.11 -2.80 14.39
C PRO A 135 16.02 -4.33 14.43
N GLN A 136 14.88 -4.87 14.87
CA GLN A 136 14.65 -6.31 14.92
C GLN A 136 14.53 -6.92 13.52
N VAL A 137 13.84 -6.25 12.60
CA VAL A 137 13.73 -6.68 11.19
C VAL A 137 15.12 -6.86 10.59
N TRP A 138 15.97 -5.84 10.72
CA TRP A 138 17.32 -5.85 10.15
C TRP A 138 18.29 -6.81 10.86
N ALA A 139 18.02 -7.17 12.11
CA ALA A 139 18.81 -8.17 12.83
C ALA A 139 18.45 -9.62 12.45
N LYS A 140 17.19 -9.88 12.03
CA LYS A 140 16.67 -11.24 11.87
C LYS A 140 16.34 -11.64 10.43
N ARG A 141 15.99 -10.67 9.58
CA ARG A 141 15.55 -10.92 8.21
C ARG A 141 16.73 -10.84 7.24
N THR A 142 16.53 -11.36 6.03
CA THR A 142 17.50 -11.18 4.95
C THR A 142 17.61 -9.70 4.59
N MET A 143 18.72 -9.32 3.96
CA MET A 143 18.94 -7.96 3.49
C MET A 143 17.80 -7.51 2.55
N GLU A 144 17.42 -8.35 1.59
CA GLU A 144 16.33 -8.06 0.63
C GLU A 144 15.01 -7.77 1.35
N THR A 145 14.55 -8.70 2.21
CA THR A 145 13.29 -8.52 2.96
C THR A 145 13.34 -7.29 3.87
N SER A 146 14.49 -7.01 4.48
CA SER A 146 14.65 -5.82 5.34
C SER A 146 14.50 -4.54 4.52
N GLN A 147 15.04 -4.48 3.30
CA GLN A 147 14.90 -3.32 2.42
C GLN A 147 13.45 -3.14 1.97
N SER A 148 12.77 -4.22 1.56
CA SER A 148 11.36 -4.18 1.16
C SER A 148 10.45 -3.67 2.28
N ILE A 149 10.62 -4.19 3.50
CA ILE A 149 9.86 -3.73 4.67
C ILE A 149 10.17 -2.26 4.97
N THR A 150 11.45 -1.87 4.94
CA THR A 150 11.86 -0.49 5.24
C THR A 150 11.24 0.49 4.25
N MET A 151 11.31 0.20 2.96
CA MET A 151 10.78 1.08 1.92
C MET A 151 9.25 1.07 1.87
N GLY A 152 8.64 -0.12 1.94
CA GLY A 152 7.21 -0.29 1.76
C GLY A 152 6.37 0.16 2.95
N LEU A 153 6.93 0.16 4.16
CA LEU A 153 6.23 0.60 5.38
C LEU A 153 6.64 1.97 5.90
N TYR A 154 7.58 2.66 5.23
CA TYR A 154 7.94 4.02 5.64
C TYR A 154 6.69 4.92 5.63
N PRO A 155 6.42 5.74 6.67
CA PRO A 155 5.21 6.54 6.82
C PRO A 155 5.16 7.76 5.88
N ALA A 156 5.40 7.57 4.57
CA ALA A 156 5.56 8.62 3.57
C ALA A 156 4.34 9.54 3.39
N PHE A 157 3.13 9.04 3.70
CA PHE A 157 1.89 9.80 3.58
C PHE A 157 1.51 10.59 4.85
N LEU A 158 2.17 10.32 5.98
CA LEU A 158 2.05 11.11 7.21
C LEU A 158 2.98 12.33 7.12
N VAL A 159 2.67 13.24 6.19
CA VAL A 159 3.46 14.45 5.92
C VAL A 159 3.17 15.50 7.00
N ASP A 160 3.84 15.33 8.15
CA ASP A 160 3.78 16.21 9.31
C ASP A 160 5.16 16.30 10.00
N GLU A 161 5.30 17.28 10.89
CA GLU A 161 6.54 17.51 11.65
C GLU A 161 6.86 16.35 12.61
N GLU A 162 5.85 15.59 13.06
CA GLU A 162 6.06 14.47 13.98
C GLU A 162 6.74 13.30 13.27
N THR A 163 6.36 12.98 12.03
CA THR A 163 7.04 11.99 11.19
C THR A 163 8.48 12.39 10.92
N LEU A 164 8.74 13.68 10.66
CA LEU A 164 10.10 14.18 10.48
C LEU A 164 10.93 14.02 11.76
N ALA A 165 10.38 14.44 12.91
CA ALA A 165 11.03 14.33 14.21
C ALA A 165 11.34 12.87 14.62
N GLN A 166 10.39 11.94 14.42
CA GLN A 166 10.62 10.52 14.70
C GLN A 166 11.67 9.92 13.76
N THR A 167 11.67 10.32 12.48
CA THR A 167 12.69 9.90 11.51
C THR A 167 14.08 10.39 11.93
N ASP A 168 14.18 11.66 12.32
CA ASP A 168 15.42 12.28 12.79
C ASP A 168 15.95 11.61 14.05
N ALA A 169 15.08 11.39 15.04
CA ALA A 169 15.43 10.68 16.26
C ALA A 169 15.97 9.27 15.97
N PHE A 170 15.29 8.52 15.09
CA PHE A 170 15.73 7.18 14.69
C PHE A 170 17.12 7.19 14.03
N LEU A 171 17.38 8.16 13.15
CA LEU A 171 18.66 8.31 12.47
C LEU A 171 19.82 8.64 13.42
N THR A 172 19.59 9.13 14.64
CA THR A 172 20.68 9.30 15.62
C THR A 172 21.24 7.99 16.17
N GLY A 173 20.50 6.89 16.01
CA GLY A 173 20.88 5.58 16.53
C GLY A 173 22.06 4.92 15.79
N GLU A 174 22.54 3.81 16.36
CA GLU A 174 23.54 2.94 15.74
C GLU A 174 22.88 2.07 14.66
N LEU A 175 22.87 2.57 13.44
CA LEU A 175 22.29 1.91 12.27
C LEU A 175 23.37 1.49 11.28
N ASN A 176 23.18 0.33 10.64
CA ASN A 176 23.98 -0.02 9.47
C ASN A 176 23.75 0.99 8.32
N SER A 177 24.69 1.05 7.38
CA SER A 177 24.68 2.05 6.30
C SER A 177 23.46 1.96 5.39
N ALA A 178 22.97 0.76 5.10
CA ALA A 178 21.82 0.55 4.21
C ALA A 178 20.51 1.01 4.86
N LEU A 179 20.29 0.67 6.14
CA LEU A 179 19.14 1.13 6.91
C LEU A 179 19.13 2.65 7.06
N ARG A 180 20.28 3.24 7.41
CA ARG A 180 20.44 4.70 7.51
C ARG A 180 20.10 5.40 6.19
N ARG A 181 20.59 4.86 5.06
CA ARG A 181 20.32 5.40 3.73
C ARG A 181 18.82 5.38 3.41
N LEU A 182 18.16 4.23 3.56
CA LEU A 182 16.76 4.07 3.19
C LEU A 182 15.83 4.96 4.02
N VAL A 183 16.06 5.05 5.33
CA VAL A 183 15.27 5.93 6.19
C VAL A 183 15.56 7.41 5.91
N GLY A 184 16.81 7.76 5.59
CA GLY A 184 17.19 9.11 5.15
C GLY A 184 16.51 9.53 3.85
N GLU A 185 16.42 8.63 2.86
CA GLU A 185 15.70 8.90 1.60
C GLU A 185 14.21 9.16 1.84
N GLY A 186 13.59 8.41 2.77
CA GLY A 186 12.21 8.65 3.22
C GLY A 186 12.04 10.02 3.88
N ARG A 187 12.97 10.39 4.77
CA ARG A 187 13.03 11.70 5.44
C ARG A 187 13.02 12.85 4.43
N ASP A 188 13.88 12.77 3.42
CA ASP A 188 13.98 13.79 2.38
C ASP A 188 12.67 13.91 1.58
N GLY A 189 11.93 12.81 1.43
CA GLY A 189 10.58 12.81 0.87
C GLY A 189 9.58 13.64 1.70
N ILE A 190 9.55 13.43 3.01
CA ILE A 190 8.67 14.18 3.93
C ILE A 190 9.03 15.66 3.92
N GLU A 191 10.33 15.99 4.02
CA GLU A 191 10.79 17.38 4.04
C GLU A 191 10.38 18.14 2.75
N ARG A 192 10.54 17.51 1.58
CA ARG A 192 10.08 18.09 0.31
C ARG A 192 8.57 18.31 0.30
N ALA A 193 7.79 17.35 0.79
CA ALA A 193 6.34 17.46 0.81
C ALA A 193 5.84 18.55 1.77
N LEU A 194 6.49 18.74 2.93
CA LEU A 194 6.19 19.84 3.85
C LEU A 194 6.48 21.22 3.23
N ARG A 195 7.63 21.38 2.57
CA ARG A 195 7.97 22.62 1.86
C ARG A 195 6.96 22.94 0.75
N ALA A 196 6.52 21.93 0.00
CA ALA A 196 5.51 22.11 -1.04
C ALA A 196 4.17 22.58 -0.45
N ARG A 197 3.70 21.98 0.65
CA ARG A 197 2.46 22.40 1.34
C ARG A 197 2.53 23.85 1.84
N ALA A 198 3.65 24.27 2.41
CA ALA A 198 3.84 25.65 2.87
C ALA A 198 3.85 26.66 1.71
N ALA A 199 4.38 26.27 0.55
CA ALA A 199 4.36 27.11 -0.66
C ALA A 199 2.97 27.22 -1.29
N ASP A 200 2.14 26.18 -1.20
CA ASP A 200 0.76 26.20 -1.72
C ASP A 200 -0.19 27.01 -0.82
N THR A 201 -0.01 26.99 0.51
CA THR A 201 -0.84 27.75 1.45
C THR A 201 -0.49 29.23 1.56
N SER A 202 0.67 29.65 1.04
CA SER A 202 1.11 31.05 1.02
C SER A 202 0.69 31.81 -0.25
N LYS A 203 -0.07 31.17 -1.15
CA LYS A 203 -0.71 31.77 -2.32
C LYS A 203 -2.18 32.09 -2.05
#